data_AF-A0A2T3N8R6-F1
#
_entry.id   AF-A0A2T3N8R6-F1
#
_cell.length_a   1.000
_cell.length_b   1.000
_cell.length_c   1.000
_cell.angle_alpha   90.00
_cell.angle_beta   90.00
_cell.angle_gamma   90.00
#
_symmetry.space_group_name_H-M   'P 1'
#
loop_
_entity.id
_entity.type
_entity.pdbx_description
1 polymer ?
#
loop_
_entity_poly.entity_id
_entity_poly.type
_entity_poly.pdbx_seq_one_letter_code
_entity_poly.pdbx_strand_id
1 'polypeptide(L)'
;MKKQQGFTLIELMIVVAIIGALTAIAIPAYQSYTKKSEVASAVATLRSLLTNIDMLEQEKGEFPAATDLANVGAHEDMSALGKIGIKPVPDISGGVATFTFGSNSTITDSKKVQFQKSSTGWMCIQNTGVESKGCLDTGTIY
;
A
#
# COMPACT_ATOMS: atom_id res chain seq x y z
N MET A 1 -25.30 49.66 -23.90
CA MET A 1 -24.29 48.60 -24.18
C MET A 1 -23.34 48.55 -22.99
N LYS A 2 -23.33 47.47 -22.19
CA LYS A 2 -22.34 47.32 -21.10
C LYS A 2 -20.99 47.01 -21.73
N LYS A 3 -19.95 47.80 -21.42
CA LYS A 3 -18.57 47.50 -21.82
C LYS A 3 -18.16 46.18 -21.17
N GLN A 4 -17.86 45.18 -21.99
CA GLN A 4 -17.27 43.93 -21.53
C GLN A 4 -15.82 44.21 -21.11
N GLN A 5 -15.57 44.26 -19.81
CA GLN A 5 -14.21 44.33 -19.26
C GLN A 5 -13.63 42.91 -19.34
N GLY A 6 -12.82 42.65 -20.36
CA GLY A 6 -12.05 41.42 -20.46
C GLY A 6 -10.82 41.45 -19.55
N PHE A 7 -10.41 40.28 -19.05
CA PHE A 7 -9.13 40.10 -18.36
C PHE A 7 -7.96 40.50 -19.26
N THR A 8 -6.94 41.12 -18.68
CA THR A 8 -5.72 41.48 -19.41
C THR A 8 -4.80 40.25 -19.55
N LEU A 9 -4.02 40.20 -20.65
CA LEU A 9 -3.02 39.14 -20.84
C LEU A 9 -1.97 39.13 -19.73
N ILE A 10 -1.64 40.31 -19.17
CA ILE A 10 -0.66 40.42 -18.09
C ILE A 10 -1.20 39.86 -16.77
N GLU A 11 -2.48 40.07 -16.45
CA GLU A 11 -3.11 39.43 -15.29
C GLU A 11 -3.08 37.92 -15.41
N LEU A 12 -3.39 37.39 -16.59
CA LEU A 12 -3.37 35.94 -16.82
C LEU A 12 -1.96 35.37 -16.68
N MET A 13 -0.93 36.05 -17.20
CA MET A 13 0.46 35.60 -17.09
C MET A 13 0.96 35.57 -15.64
N ILE A 14 0.63 36.56 -14.82
CA ILE A 14 1.02 36.59 -13.41
C ILE A 14 0.34 35.46 -12.64
N VAL A 15 -0.95 35.20 -12.91
CA VAL A 15 -1.69 34.09 -12.29
C VAL A 15 -1.06 32.75 -12.64
N VAL A 16 -0.70 32.52 -13.90
CA VAL A 16 -0.04 31.28 -14.33
C VAL A 16 1.34 31.13 -13.67
N ALA A 17 2.11 32.22 -13.53
CA ALA A 17 3.41 32.19 -12.86
C ALA A 17 3.29 31.79 -11.37
N ILE A 18 2.30 32.34 -10.66
CA ILE A 18 2.05 32.01 -9.25
C ILE A 18 1.59 30.55 -9.10
N ILE A 19 0.64 30.09 -9.93
CA ILE A 19 0.17 28.70 -9.92
C ILE A 19 1.34 27.74 -10.25
N GLY A 20 2.20 28.10 -11.20
CA GLY A 20 3.40 27.34 -11.55
C GLY A 20 4.34 27.15 -10.36
N ALA A 21 4.61 28.22 -9.60
CA ALA A 21 5.46 28.14 -8.41
C ALA A 21 4.85 27.26 -7.30
N LEU A 22 3.54 27.39 -7.04
CA LEU A 22 2.86 26.60 -6.02
C LEU A 22 2.77 25.11 -6.39
N THR A 23 2.49 24.79 -7.66
CA THR A 23 2.34 23.41 -8.13
C THR A 23 3.65 22.62 -8.07
N ALA A 24 4.79 23.27 -8.30
CA ALA A 24 6.11 22.64 -8.22
C ALA A 24 6.40 22.02 -6.83
N ILE A 25 5.88 22.63 -5.76
CA ILE A 25 6.05 22.12 -4.38
C ILE A 25 4.89 21.18 -4.00
N ALA A 26 3.67 21.51 -4.42
CA ALA A 26 2.47 20.79 -4.01
C ALA A 26 2.39 19.36 -4.59
N ILE A 27 2.76 19.17 -5.87
CA ILE A 27 2.66 17.87 -6.55
C ILE A 27 3.52 16.78 -5.87
N PRO A 28 4.83 16.96 -5.64
CA PRO A 28 5.66 15.92 -5.02
C PRO A 28 5.22 15.62 -3.57
N ALA A 29 4.78 16.64 -2.83
CA ALA A 29 4.24 16.47 -1.48
C ALA A 29 2.96 15.64 -1.48
N TYR A 30 2.02 15.93 -2.40
CA TYR A 30 0.78 15.17 -2.56
C TYR A 30 1.07 13.71 -2.93
N GLN A 31 1.98 13.46 -3.87
CA GLN A 31 2.37 12.10 -4.26
C GLN A 31 2.99 11.29 -3.10
N SER A 32 3.78 11.93 -2.22
CA SER A 32 4.30 11.25 -1.03
C SER A 32 3.18 10.87 -0.05
N TYR A 33 2.20 11.75 0.12
CA TYR A 33 1.06 11.51 1.01
C TYR A 33 0.15 10.38 0.49
N THR A 34 -0.13 10.34 -0.82
CA THR A 34 -0.93 9.25 -1.42
C THR A 34 -0.22 7.91 -1.25
N LYS A 35 1.09 7.84 -1.53
CA LYS A 35 1.89 6.62 -1.33
C LYS A 35 1.85 6.13 0.12
N LYS A 36 2.02 7.03 1.10
CA LYS A 36 1.91 6.67 2.53
C LYS A 36 0.53 6.13 2.89
N SER A 37 -0.52 6.73 2.34
CA SER A 37 -1.90 6.31 2.56
C SER A 37 -2.19 4.93 1.95
N GLU A 38 -1.68 4.66 0.74
CA GLU A 38 -1.78 3.35 0.09
C GLU A 38 -1.05 2.25 0.87
N VAL A 39 0.17 2.52 1.37
CA VAL A 39 0.88 1.59 2.27
C VAL A 39 0.07 1.32 3.53
N ALA A 40 -0.43 2.38 4.19
CA ALA A 40 -1.22 2.22 5.41
C ALA A 40 -2.49 1.39 5.15
N SER A 41 -3.16 1.59 4.02
CA SER A 41 -4.30 0.78 3.60
C SER A 41 -3.92 -0.68 3.40
N ALA A 42 -2.83 -0.97 2.69
CA ALA A 42 -2.36 -2.33 2.47
C ALA A 42 -2.02 -3.04 3.80
N VAL A 43 -1.35 -2.34 4.71
CA VAL A 43 -1.04 -2.82 6.06
C VAL A 43 -2.32 -3.12 6.83
N ALA A 44 -3.31 -2.22 6.81
CA ALA A 44 -4.58 -2.40 7.50
C ALA A 44 -5.37 -3.59 6.95
N THR A 45 -5.43 -3.73 5.62
CA THR A 45 -6.08 -4.86 4.95
C THR A 45 -5.46 -6.18 5.39
N LEU A 46 -4.13 -6.32 5.34
CA LEU A 46 -3.47 -7.55 5.79
C LEU A 46 -3.68 -7.80 7.28
N ARG A 47 -3.56 -6.77 8.14
CA ARG A 47 -3.77 -6.88 9.59
C ARG A 47 -5.13 -7.47 9.95
N SER A 48 -6.18 -7.11 9.19
CA SER A 48 -7.53 -7.64 9.41
C SER A 48 -7.63 -9.15 9.15
N LEU A 49 -6.75 -9.71 8.31
CA LEU A 49 -6.75 -11.13 7.94
C LEU A 49 -5.90 -11.99 8.88
N LEU A 50 -4.95 -11.41 9.61
CA LEU A 50 -4.00 -12.18 10.44
C LEU A 50 -4.70 -13.05 11.47
N THR A 51 -5.74 -12.54 12.13
CA THR A 51 -6.52 -13.29 13.11
C THR A 51 -7.24 -14.49 12.48
N ASN A 52 -7.77 -14.33 11.27
CA ASN A 52 -8.43 -15.41 10.55
C ASN A 52 -7.42 -16.47 10.09
N ILE A 53 -6.23 -16.04 9.68
CA ILE A 53 -5.12 -16.94 9.34
C ILE A 53 -4.69 -17.75 10.57
N ASP A 54 -4.51 -17.08 11.72
CA ASP A 54 -4.14 -17.74 12.98
C ASP A 54 -5.21 -18.71 13.47
N MET A 55 -6.50 -18.40 13.27
CA MET A 55 -7.61 -19.30 13.59
C MET A 55 -7.58 -20.54 12.69
N LEU A 56 -7.47 -20.35 11.37
CA LEU A 56 -7.45 -21.47 10.42
C LEU A 56 -6.24 -22.39 10.61
N GLU A 57 -5.08 -21.82 10.96
CA GLU A 57 -3.89 -22.59 11.31
C GLU A 57 -4.09 -23.42 12.59
N GLN A 58 -4.77 -22.88 13.60
CA GLN A 58 -5.09 -23.63 14.82
C GLN A 58 -6.11 -24.76 14.56
N GLU A 59 -7.05 -24.56 13.64
CA GLU A 59 -8.05 -25.57 13.28
C GLU A 59 -7.45 -26.72 12.46
N LYS A 60 -6.61 -26.40 11.47
CA LYS A 60 -6.00 -27.39 10.56
C LYS A 60 -4.67 -27.95 11.06
N GLY A 61 -4.03 -27.29 12.01
CA GLY A 61 -2.68 -27.63 12.50
C GLY A 61 -1.54 -27.27 11.53
N GLU A 62 -1.85 -26.59 10.43
CA GLU A 62 -0.90 -26.16 9.39
C GLU A 62 -1.26 -24.77 8.87
N PHE A 63 -0.24 -23.99 8.47
CA PHE A 63 -0.46 -22.68 7.88
C PHE A 63 -1.27 -22.80 6.57
N PRO A 64 -2.26 -21.91 6.31
CA PRO A 64 -3.11 -22.00 5.12
C PRO A 64 -2.32 -21.95 3.80
N ALA A 65 -2.70 -22.81 2.85
CA ALA A 65 -2.12 -22.81 1.51
C ALA A 65 -2.55 -21.55 0.74
N ALA A 66 -1.87 -21.23 -0.36
CA ALA A 66 -2.24 -20.08 -1.20
C ALA A 66 -3.68 -20.16 -1.75
N THR A 67 -4.19 -21.38 -1.92
CA THR A 67 -5.57 -21.65 -2.35
C THR A 67 -6.62 -21.45 -1.25
N ASP A 68 -6.21 -21.32 0.01
CA ASP A 68 -7.11 -21.15 1.16
C ASP A 68 -7.48 -19.68 1.43
N LEU A 69 -7.18 -18.75 0.52
CA LEU A 69 -7.43 -17.32 0.74
C LEU A 69 -8.92 -17.02 1.04
N ALA A 70 -9.83 -17.74 0.39
CA ALA A 70 -11.27 -17.63 0.65
C ALA A 70 -11.65 -18.06 2.07
N ASN A 71 -10.94 -19.05 2.64
CA ASN A 71 -11.21 -19.60 3.97
C ASN A 71 -10.82 -18.62 5.09
N VAL A 72 -9.96 -17.63 4.79
CA VAL A 72 -9.63 -16.53 5.71
C VAL A 72 -10.46 -15.26 5.45
N GLY A 73 -11.50 -15.35 4.60
CA GLY A 73 -12.41 -14.26 4.28
C GLY A 73 -11.84 -13.24 3.30
N ALA A 74 -10.87 -13.62 2.48
CA ALA A 74 -10.24 -12.75 1.50
C ALA A 74 -10.38 -13.28 0.07
N HIS A 75 -10.23 -12.38 -0.89
CA HIS A 75 -10.07 -12.70 -2.30
C HIS A 75 -8.86 -11.94 -2.84
N GLU A 76 -8.17 -12.49 -3.84
CA GLU A 76 -6.96 -11.86 -4.40
C GLU A 76 -7.23 -10.41 -4.83
N ASP A 77 -8.46 -10.15 -5.28
CA ASP A 77 -8.88 -8.90 -5.94
C ASP A 77 -9.75 -8.00 -5.05
N MET A 78 -9.80 -8.22 -3.73
CA MET A 78 -10.65 -7.42 -2.83
C MET A 78 -10.17 -5.96 -2.66
N SER A 79 -8.98 -5.61 -3.17
CA SER A 79 -8.45 -4.25 -3.15
C SER A 79 -8.21 -3.75 -4.57
N ALA A 80 -8.65 -2.53 -4.86
CA ALA A 80 -8.38 -1.88 -6.14
C ALA A 80 -6.89 -1.53 -6.32
N LEU A 81 -6.13 -1.43 -5.22
CA LEU A 81 -4.72 -1.02 -5.21
C LEU A 81 -3.74 -2.16 -5.52
N GLY A 82 -4.18 -3.42 -5.43
CA GLY A 82 -3.27 -4.54 -5.53
C GLY A 82 -3.90 -5.89 -5.18
N LYS A 83 -3.06 -6.92 -5.24
CA LYS A 83 -3.45 -8.32 -5.01
C LYS A 83 -3.06 -8.78 -3.61
N ILE A 84 -3.89 -9.63 -3.02
CA ILE A 84 -3.61 -10.30 -1.73
C ILE A 84 -3.25 -11.75 -1.98
N GLY A 85 -2.30 -12.28 -1.23
CA GLY A 85 -1.99 -13.70 -1.20
C GLY A 85 -1.50 -14.15 0.16
N ILE A 86 -1.66 -15.43 0.46
CA ILE A 86 -1.09 -16.10 1.62
C ILE A 86 -0.26 -17.28 1.12
N LYS A 87 0.83 -17.63 1.81
CA LYS A 87 1.55 -18.87 1.51
C LYS A 87 2.32 -19.37 2.73
N PRO A 88 2.42 -20.70 2.92
CA PRO A 88 3.34 -21.26 3.89
C PRO A 88 4.79 -20.95 3.48
N VAL A 89 5.68 -20.85 4.46
CA VAL A 89 7.13 -20.70 4.21
C VAL A 89 7.80 -22.02 4.61
N PRO A 90 8.48 -22.72 3.69
CA PRO A 90 9.00 -24.07 3.95
C PRO A 90 9.98 -24.19 5.13
N ASP A 91 10.67 -23.10 5.46
CA ASP A 91 11.81 -23.10 6.39
C ASP A 91 11.47 -22.60 7.81
N ILE A 92 10.20 -22.24 8.06
CA ILE A 92 9.70 -21.81 9.38
C ILE A 92 8.32 -22.42 9.63
N SER A 93 8.02 -22.76 10.88
CA SER A 93 6.67 -23.17 11.30
C SER A 93 5.76 -21.93 11.24
N GLY A 94 5.21 -21.64 10.05
CA GLY A 94 4.40 -20.46 9.78
C GLY A 94 4.30 -20.12 8.29
N GLY A 95 3.94 -18.87 8.00
CA GLY A 95 3.75 -18.42 6.62
C GLY A 95 3.77 -16.91 6.48
N VAL A 96 3.46 -16.44 5.28
CA VAL A 96 3.46 -15.03 4.94
C VAL A 96 2.15 -14.62 4.29
N ALA A 97 1.54 -13.56 4.82
CA ALA A 97 0.48 -12.83 4.15
C ALA A 97 1.09 -11.67 3.38
N THR A 98 0.74 -11.52 2.10
CA THR A 98 1.37 -10.58 1.16
C THR A 98 0.32 -9.74 0.47
N PHE A 99 0.54 -8.43 0.44
CA PHE A 99 -0.16 -7.48 -0.42
C PHE A 99 0.83 -7.01 -1.48
N THR A 100 0.51 -7.19 -2.76
CA THR A 100 1.33 -6.74 -3.89
C THR A 100 0.61 -5.59 -4.58
N PHE A 101 1.23 -4.41 -4.62
CA PHE A 101 0.69 -3.25 -5.34
C PHE A 101 0.65 -3.53 -6.83
N GLY A 102 -0.48 -3.16 -7.45
CA GLY A 102 -0.69 -3.25 -8.89
C GLY A 102 -0.69 -1.88 -9.56
N SER A 103 -1.05 -1.84 -10.84
CA SER A 103 -0.92 -0.66 -11.71
C SER A 103 -1.82 0.54 -11.32
N ASN A 104 -2.84 0.33 -10.49
CA ASN A 104 -3.73 1.39 -9.99
C ASN A 104 -3.16 2.16 -8.80
N SER A 105 -2.04 1.71 -8.24
CA SER A 105 -1.41 2.33 -7.08
C SER A 105 -0.37 3.36 -7.52
N THR A 106 -0.18 4.41 -6.71
CA THR A 106 0.91 5.38 -6.90
C THR A 106 2.29 4.82 -6.54
N ILE A 107 2.33 3.67 -5.86
CA ILE A 107 3.52 2.85 -5.64
C ILE A 107 3.71 1.92 -6.84
N THR A 108 4.97 1.79 -7.29
CA THR A 108 5.34 0.95 -8.45
C THR A 108 4.83 -0.48 -8.31
N ASP A 109 4.42 -1.04 -9.46
CA ASP A 109 3.99 -2.42 -9.59
C ASP A 109 5.05 -3.38 -9.00
N SER A 110 4.60 -4.51 -8.43
CA SER A 110 5.42 -5.52 -7.75
C SER A 110 6.03 -5.12 -6.40
N LYS A 111 5.84 -3.88 -5.91
CA LYS A 111 6.16 -3.55 -4.51
C LYS A 111 5.17 -4.25 -3.58
N LYS A 112 5.62 -4.60 -2.37
CA LYS A 112 4.89 -5.47 -1.46
C LYS A 112 4.92 -4.98 -0.02
N VAL A 113 3.85 -5.28 0.68
CA VAL A 113 3.75 -5.32 2.15
C VAL A 113 3.51 -6.77 2.54
N GLN A 114 4.22 -7.25 3.54
CA GLN A 114 4.19 -8.64 3.97
C GLN A 114 4.11 -8.70 5.49
N PHE A 115 3.28 -9.62 5.99
CA PHE A 115 3.32 -10.06 7.37
C PHE A 115 3.88 -11.47 7.39
N GLN A 116 5.05 -11.63 8.00
CA GLN A 116 5.69 -12.92 8.21
C GLN A 116 5.39 -13.40 9.62
N LYS A 117 4.89 -14.63 9.74
CA LYS A 117 4.67 -15.26 11.04
C LYS A 117 5.99 -15.78 11.59
N SER A 118 6.35 -15.33 12.78
CA SER A 118 7.49 -15.78 13.57
C SER A 118 7.00 -16.51 14.83
N SER A 119 7.92 -17.16 15.55
CA SER A 119 7.62 -17.83 16.83
C SER A 119 7.14 -16.89 17.93
N THR A 120 7.37 -15.59 17.79
CA THR A 120 6.96 -14.53 18.74
C THR A 120 5.79 -13.67 18.26
N GLY A 121 5.21 -14.00 17.08
CA GLY A 121 4.09 -13.28 16.50
C GLY A 121 4.35 -12.81 15.07
N TRP A 122 3.53 -11.86 14.60
CA TRP A 122 3.59 -11.35 13.23
C TRP A 122 4.55 -10.17 13.09
N MET A 123 5.50 -10.28 12.17
CA MET A 123 6.42 -9.21 11.80
C MET A 123 6.02 -8.62 10.45
N CYS A 124 5.86 -7.30 10.39
CA CYS A 124 5.58 -6.61 9.14
C CYS A 124 6.87 -6.20 8.43
N ILE A 125 6.97 -6.51 7.14
CA ILE A 125 8.07 -6.17 6.24
C ILE A 125 7.50 -5.57 4.95
N GLN A 126 8.16 -4.58 4.37
CA GLN A 126 7.79 -3.97 3.10
C GLN A 126 9.02 -3.64 2.25
N ASN A 127 8.82 -3.32 0.96
CA ASN A 127 9.88 -2.84 0.07
C ASN A 127 9.46 -1.62 -0.77
N THR A 128 8.46 -0.88 -0.30
CA THR A 128 7.76 0.20 -1.01
C THR A 128 8.60 1.47 -1.16
N GLY A 129 9.70 1.60 -0.40
CA GLY A 129 10.49 2.84 -0.33
C GLY A 129 9.76 3.97 0.39
N VAL A 130 8.72 3.64 1.15
CA VAL A 130 7.90 4.58 1.91
C VAL A 130 7.94 4.17 3.37
N GLU A 131 8.43 5.08 4.22
CA GLU A 131 8.42 4.86 5.66
C GLU A 131 7.00 4.66 6.17
N SER A 132 6.77 3.54 6.86
CA SER A 132 5.52 3.26 7.55
C SER A 132 5.81 2.81 8.99
N LYS A 133 5.01 3.30 9.93
CA LYS A 133 5.19 2.97 11.35
C LYS A 133 4.84 1.49 11.57
N GLY A 134 5.76 0.74 12.14
CA GLY A 134 5.54 -0.66 12.53
C GLY A 134 5.72 -1.70 11.43
N CYS A 135 6.32 -1.32 10.29
CA CYS A 135 6.80 -2.26 9.27
C CYS A 135 8.25 -1.95 8.89
N LEU A 136 9.08 -2.99 8.83
CA LEU A 136 10.49 -2.86 8.44
C LEU A 136 10.59 -2.70 6.92
N ASP A 137 11.35 -1.70 6.45
CA ASP A 137 11.62 -1.54 5.02
C ASP A 137 12.90 -2.30 4.62
N THR A 138 12.73 -3.29 3.75
CA THR A 138 13.82 -4.09 3.17
C THR A 138 14.46 -3.43 1.95
N GLY A 139 13.88 -2.34 1.46
CA GLY A 139 14.43 -1.52 0.37
C GLY A 139 15.41 -0.44 0.83
N THR A 140 15.69 -0.33 2.12
CA THR A 140 16.60 0.68 2.71
C THR A 140 17.75 0.04 3.49
N ILE A 141 18.29 -1.07 2.98
CA ILE A 141 19.62 -1.54 3.39
C ILE A 141 20.61 -0.84 2.46
N TYR A 142 21.47 0.00 3.04
CA TYR A 142 22.56 0.73 2.38
C TYR A 142 23.39 -0.16 1.46
#